data_AF-A0A926D469-F1
#
_entry.id   AF-A0A926D469-F1
#
_cell.length_a   1.000
_cell.length_b   1.000
_cell.length_c   1.000
_cell.angle_alpha   90.00
_cell.angle_beta   90.00
_cell.angle_gamma   90.00
#
_symmetry.space_group_name_H-M   'P 1'
#
loop_
_entity.id
_entity.type
_entity.pdbx_description
1 polymer ?
#
loop_
_entity_poly.entity_id
_entity_poly.type
_entity_poly.pdbx_seq_one_letter_code
_entity_poly.pdbx_strand_id
1 'polypeptide(L)'
;MNLAFEHVAFQYENKRVLQDVSFRVEAGEKVAIIGANGSGKTTILNLLLRFLQPDEGKISMGGTNIALLRLNDYRNLFSVVSQDPYLFYDTVLNNIDLSGNANESKMSWAMAQSGAYGFIGRLPKKHDKPEWGQTLRRRKAKTGGSQSDCEGCTHCHFGRSHIGI
;
A
#
# COMPACT_ATOMS: atom_id res chain seq x y z
N MET A 1 -1.53 -21.67 -6.92
CA MET A 1 -1.70 -20.58 -7.91
C MET A 1 -0.42 -19.79 -7.91
N ASN A 2 0.30 -19.75 -9.03
CA ASN A 2 1.59 -19.09 -9.15
C ASN A 2 1.47 -17.79 -9.95
N LEU A 3 2.30 -16.80 -9.64
CA LEU A 3 2.42 -15.55 -10.38
C LEU A 3 3.70 -15.58 -11.21
N ALA A 4 3.66 -15.16 -12.47
CA ALA A 4 4.84 -15.10 -13.31
C ALA A 4 4.93 -13.78 -14.07
N PHE A 5 6.13 -13.19 -14.06
CA PHE A 5 6.56 -12.17 -15.01
C PHE A 5 7.42 -12.87 -16.06
N GLU A 6 7.11 -12.65 -17.34
CA GLU A 6 7.79 -13.29 -18.46
C GLU A 6 8.23 -12.22 -19.47
N HIS A 7 9.54 -11.96 -19.50
CA HIS A 7 10.20 -11.00 -20.39
C HIS A 7 9.62 -9.59 -20.35
N VAL A 8 9.25 -9.13 -19.16
CA VAL A 8 8.52 -7.87 -18.99
C VAL A 8 9.45 -6.67 -19.17
N ALA A 9 9.13 -5.80 -20.12
CA ALA A 9 9.75 -4.49 -20.28
C ALA A 9 8.72 -3.37 -20.08
N PHE A 10 9.18 -2.23 -19.53
CA PHE A 10 8.35 -1.06 -19.34
C PHE A 10 9.15 0.24 -19.36
N GLN A 11 8.59 1.28 -19.97
CA GLN A 11 9.12 2.65 -19.97
C GLN A 11 8.06 3.69 -19.58
N TYR A 12 8.48 4.74 -18.88
CA TYR A 12 7.69 5.97 -18.77
C TYR A 12 8.17 6.95 -19.82
N GLU A 13 7.27 7.37 -20.72
CA GLU A 13 7.59 8.23 -21.85
C GLU A 13 8.80 7.67 -22.62
N ASN A 14 9.96 8.32 -22.52
CA ASN A 14 11.21 7.90 -23.18
C ASN A 14 12.25 7.31 -22.22
N LYS A 15 11.88 7.01 -20.97
CA LYS A 15 12.78 6.45 -19.96
C LYS A 15 12.40 5.01 -19.64
N ARG A 16 13.23 4.08 -20.11
CA ARG A 16 13.12 2.65 -19.80
C ARG A 16 13.39 2.39 -18.31
N VAL A 17 12.44 1.72 -17.65
CA VAL A 17 12.48 1.44 -16.19
C VAL A 17 12.66 -0.05 -15.91
N LEU A 18 12.00 -0.92 -16.68
CA LEU A 18 12.16 -2.36 -16.60
C LEU A 18 12.66 -2.90 -17.94
N GLN A 19 13.58 -3.85 -17.89
CA GLN A 19 14.20 -4.48 -19.06
C GLN A 19 14.22 -5.98 -18.84
N ASP A 20 13.47 -6.72 -19.65
CA ASP A 20 13.47 -8.19 -19.66
C ASP A 20 13.31 -8.84 -18.26
N VAL A 21 12.36 -8.34 -17.47
CA VAL A 21 12.13 -8.83 -16.12
C VAL A 21 11.36 -10.15 -16.17
N SER A 22 12.00 -11.22 -15.70
CA SER A 22 11.40 -12.55 -15.62
C SER A 22 11.58 -13.14 -14.23
N PHE A 23 10.49 -13.50 -13.57
CA PHE A 23 10.51 -14.22 -12.29
C PHE A 23 9.17 -14.92 -12.04
N ARG A 24 9.17 -15.87 -11.10
CA ARG A 24 7.98 -16.59 -10.66
C ARG A 24 7.86 -16.51 -9.14
N VAL A 25 6.62 -16.50 -8.66
CA VAL A 25 6.26 -16.56 -7.25
C VAL A 25 5.25 -17.68 -7.07
N GLU A 26 5.62 -18.68 -6.29
CA GLU A 26 4.78 -19.81 -5.98
C GLU A 26 3.83 -19.52 -4.81
N ALA A 27 2.78 -20.33 -4.69
CA ALA A 27 1.79 -20.14 -3.64
C ALA A 27 2.43 -20.32 -2.25
N GLY A 28 2.23 -19.34 -1.37
CA GLY A 28 2.78 -19.35 -0.01
C GLY A 28 4.20 -18.81 0.11
N GLU A 29 4.85 -18.47 -1.01
CA GLU A 29 6.17 -17.84 -0.97
C GLU A 29 6.11 -16.40 -0.47
N LYS A 30 7.17 -16.00 0.22
CA LYS A 30 7.42 -14.61 0.60
C LYS A 30 8.57 -14.09 -0.24
N VAL A 31 8.28 -13.11 -1.08
CA VAL A 31 9.25 -12.52 -2.00
C VAL A 31 9.49 -11.07 -1.64
N ALA A 32 10.76 -10.68 -1.60
CA ALA A 32 11.18 -9.29 -1.40
C ALA A 32 11.81 -8.76 -2.68
N ILE A 33 11.36 -7.59 -3.14
CA ILE A 33 11.96 -6.88 -4.28
C ILE A 33 12.81 -5.75 -3.73
N ILE A 34 14.13 -5.89 -3.84
CA ILE A 34 15.12 -4.97 -3.26
C ILE A 34 15.88 -4.27 -4.40
N GLY A 35 16.24 -3.00 -4.20
CA GLY A 35 17.06 -2.25 -5.15
C GLY A 35 17.15 -0.77 -4.79
N ALA A 36 17.98 -0.02 -5.51
CA ALA A 36 18.12 1.42 -5.31
C ALA A 36 16.82 2.20 -5.64
N ASN A 37 16.70 3.44 -5.16
CA ASN A 37 15.56 4.27 -5.55
C ASN A 37 15.55 4.52 -7.06
N GLY A 38 14.37 4.42 -7.66
CA GLY A 38 14.22 4.47 -9.12
C GLY A 38 14.51 3.15 -9.85
N SER A 39 14.85 2.05 -9.16
CA SER A 39 15.09 0.74 -9.78
C SER A 39 13.83 0.04 -10.33
N GLY A 40 12.67 0.69 -10.36
CA GLY A 40 11.44 0.10 -10.88
C GLY A 40 10.60 -0.74 -9.93
N LYS A 41 10.94 -0.83 -8.63
CA LYS A 41 10.15 -1.63 -7.64
C LYS A 41 8.65 -1.28 -7.61
N THR A 42 8.34 0.01 -7.47
CA THR A 42 6.95 0.50 -7.52
C THR A 42 6.33 0.25 -8.88
N THR A 43 7.12 0.23 -9.96
CA THR A 43 6.63 -0.07 -11.31
C THR A 43 6.23 -1.54 -11.44
N ILE A 44 6.99 -2.48 -10.86
CA ILE A 44 6.61 -3.90 -10.79
C ILE A 44 5.26 -4.06 -10.06
N LEU A 45 5.09 -3.40 -8.91
CA LEU A 45 3.80 -3.42 -8.19
C LEU A 45 2.66 -2.82 -9.02
N ASN A 46 2.89 -1.71 -9.72
CA ASN A 46 1.88 -1.07 -10.56
C ASN A 46 1.48 -1.93 -11.77
N LEU A 47 2.43 -2.64 -12.37
CA LEU A 47 2.16 -3.59 -13.45
C LEU A 47 1.39 -4.81 -12.91
N LEU A 48 1.78 -5.34 -11.75
CA LEU A 48 1.08 -6.42 -11.08
C LEU A 48 -0.37 -6.04 -10.78
N LEU A 49 -0.63 -4.85 -10.23
CA LEU A 49 -1.98 -4.37 -9.91
C LEU A 49 -2.77 -3.88 -11.14
N ARG A 50 -2.19 -4.00 -12.33
CA ARG A 50 -2.74 -3.52 -13.61
C ARG A 50 -3.12 -2.03 -13.56
N PHE A 51 -2.34 -1.22 -12.85
CA PHE A 51 -2.36 0.24 -13.00
C PHE A 51 -1.59 0.69 -14.23
N LEU A 52 -0.62 -0.13 -14.65
CA LEU A 52 0.14 0.02 -15.89
C LEU A 52 0.01 -1.26 -16.71
N GLN A 53 0.32 -1.17 -18.00
CA GLN A 53 0.49 -2.32 -18.88
C GLN A 53 1.96 -2.43 -19.30
N PRO A 54 2.51 -3.65 -19.37
CA PRO A 54 3.88 -3.83 -19.87
C PRO A 54 3.94 -3.49 -21.36
N ASP A 55 5.05 -2.91 -21.81
CA ASP A 55 5.28 -2.61 -23.23
C ASP A 55 5.65 -3.89 -24.00
N GLU A 56 6.39 -4.78 -23.34
CA GLU A 56 6.81 -6.07 -23.86
C GLU A 56 6.62 -7.16 -22.79
N GLY A 57 6.50 -8.41 -23.23
CA GLY A 57 6.32 -9.55 -22.33
C GLY A 57 4.89 -9.68 -21.80
N LYS A 58 4.73 -10.47 -20.73
CA LYS A 58 3.41 -10.69 -20.10
C LYS A 58 3.54 -11.02 -18.62
N ILE A 59 2.44 -10.80 -17.91
CA ILE A 59 2.27 -11.24 -16.53
C ILE A 59 1.13 -12.26 -16.51
N SER A 60 1.36 -13.40 -15.85
CA SER A 60 0.37 -14.48 -15.75
C SER A 60 0.15 -14.91 -14.31
N MET A 61 -1.05 -15.40 -14.03
CA MET A 61 -1.44 -15.94 -12.73
C MET A 61 -2.15 -17.27 -12.93
N GLY A 62 -1.62 -18.34 -12.34
CA GLY A 62 -2.05 -19.72 -12.62
C GLY A 62 -1.92 -20.08 -14.11
N GLY A 63 -0.92 -19.53 -14.80
CA GLY A 63 -0.71 -19.70 -16.24
C GLY A 63 -1.62 -18.86 -17.15
N THR A 64 -2.62 -18.16 -16.60
CA THR A 64 -3.51 -17.28 -17.39
C THR A 64 -2.95 -15.86 -17.42
N ASN A 65 -2.85 -15.26 -18.61
CA ASN A 65 -2.44 -13.85 -18.73
C ASN A 65 -3.40 -12.95 -17.95
N ILE A 66 -2.87 -12.13 -17.04
CA ILE A 66 -3.69 -11.29 -16.16
C ILE A 66 -4.52 -10.25 -16.94
N ALA A 67 -4.12 -9.90 -18.17
CA ALA A 67 -4.86 -8.98 -19.03
C ALA A 67 -6.24 -9.54 -19.43
N LEU A 68 -6.39 -10.88 -19.47
CA LEU A 68 -7.63 -11.57 -19.83
C LEU A 68 -8.59 -11.72 -18.65
N LEU A 69 -8.12 -11.49 -17.43
CA LEU A 69 -8.94 -11.61 -16.22
C LEU A 69 -9.81 -10.38 -16.05
N ARG A 70 -11.03 -10.57 -15.51
CA ARG A 70 -11.86 -9.44 -15.06
C ARG A 70 -11.13 -8.68 -13.96
N LEU A 71 -11.06 -7.36 -14.11
CA LEU A 71 -10.21 -6.53 -13.25
C LEU A 71 -10.61 -6.57 -11.77
N ASN A 72 -11.92 -6.58 -11.47
CA ASN A 72 -12.41 -6.68 -10.10
C ASN A 72 -12.04 -8.02 -9.47
N ASP A 73 -12.32 -9.13 -10.16
CA ASP A 73 -12.01 -10.48 -9.65
C ASP A 73 -10.50 -10.63 -9.40
N TYR A 74 -9.68 -10.11 -10.31
CA TYR A 74 -8.24 -10.10 -10.17
C TYR A 74 -7.76 -9.26 -8.98
N ARG A 75 -8.24 -8.02 -8.84
CA ARG A 75 -7.82 -7.12 -7.75
C ARG A 75 -8.30 -7.58 -6.38
N ASN A 76 -9.41 -8.32 -6.31
CA ASN A 76 -9.91 -8.92 -5.06
C ASN A 76 -8.98 -10.00 -4.48
N LEU A 77 -7.98 -10.45 -5.25
CA LEU A 77 -6.95 -11.39 -4.76
C LEU A 77 -5.80 -10.70 -4.03
N PHE A 78 -5.72 -9.37 -4.09
CA PHE A 78 -4.62 -8.61 -3.51
C PHE A 78 -5.09 -7.79 -2.31
N SER A 79 -4.26 -7.77 -1.28
CA SER A 79 -4.30 -6.76 -0.23
C SER A 79 -3.01 -5.96 -0.32
N VAL A 80 -3.11 -4.64 -0.42
CA VAL A 80 -1.95 -3.76 -0.65
C VAL A 80 -1.84 -2.79 0.52
N VAL A 81 -0.66 -2.73 1.12
CA VAL A 81 -0.31 -1.76 2.16
C VAL A 81 0.69 -0.77 1.57
N SER A 82 0.31 0.50 1.49
CA SER A 82 1.18 1.57 0.98
C SER A 82 2.07 2.14 2.08
N GLN A 83 3.24 2.65 1.70
CA GLN A 83 4.14 3.39 2.59
C GLN A 83 3.44 4.60 3.24
N ASP A 84 2.71 5.37 2.44
CA ASP A 84 1.86 6.48 2.88
C ASP A 84 0.39 6.09 2.66
N PRO A 85 -0.27 5.51 3.68
CA PRO A 85 -1.66 5.12 3.58
C PRO A 85 -2.55 6.35 3.53
N TYR A 86 -3.50 6.36 2.59
CA TYR A 86 -4.55 7.37 2.55
C TYR A 86 -5.64 7.01 3.55
N LEU A 87 -5.97 7.94 4.46
CA LEU A 87 -7.11 7.83 5.35
C LEU A 87 -8.18 8.82 4.88
N PHE A 88 -9.41 8.33 4.71
CA PHE A 88 -10.56 9.14 4.33
C PHE A 88 -10.92 10.12 5.44
N TYR A 89 -11.59 11.22 5.06
CA TYR A 89 -12.22 12.14 5.99
C TYR A 89 -13.47 11.48 6.58
N ASP A 90 -13.23 10.51 7.45
CA ASP A 90 -14.23 9.74 8.16
C ASP A 90 -13.68 9.31 9.54
N THR A 91 -14.53 8.66 10.34
CA THR A 91 -14.16 8.07 11.61
C THR A 91 -13.05 7.03 11.44
N VAL A 92 -12.34 6.74 12.53
CA VAL A 92 -11.29 5.71 12.51
C VAL A 92 -11.87 4.34 12.14
N LEU A 93 -13.07 4.02 12.64
CA LEU A 93 -13.74 2.74 12.36
C LEU A 93 -14.16 2.61 10.89
N ASN A 94 -14.71 3.68 10.30
CA ASN A 94 -15.07 3.68 8.88
C ASN A 94 -13.84 3.59 7.96
N ASN A 95 -12.67 4.04 8.42
CA ASN A 95 -11.41 3.82 7.72
C ASN A 95 -10.90 2.37 7.81
N ILE A 96 -11.36 1.58 8.79
CA ILE A 96 -11.02 0.15 8.91
C ILE A 96 -11.96 -0.68 8.02
N ASP A 97 -13.24 -0.32 7.96
CA ASP A 97 -14.21 -0.91 7.03
C ASP A 97 -14.82 0.15 6.10
N LEU A 98 -14.16 0.32 4.96
CA LEU A 98 -14.63 1.23 3.91
C LEU A 98 -15.94 0.76 3.24
N SER A 99 -16.31 -0.52 3.42
CA SER A 99 -17.53 -1.08 2.82
C SER A 99 -18.77 -0.88 3.70
N GLY A 100 -18.58 -0.61 5.00
CA GLY A 100 -19.64 -0.50 5.99
C GLY A 100 -20.43 -1.80 6.24
N ASN A 101 -19.90 -2.95 5.81
CA ASN A 101 -20.57 -4.25 5.87
C ASN A 101 -20.02 -5.18 6.95
N ALA A 102 -18.96 -4.79 7.67
CA ALA A 102 -18.39 -5.58 8.75
C ALA A 102 -19.25 -5.45 10.01
N ASN A 103 -19.67 -6.60 10.54
CA ASN A 103 -20.29 -6.65 11.87
C ASN A 103 -19.25 -6.41 12.98
N GLU A 104 -19.73 -6.14 14.19
CA GLU A 104 -18.90 -5.83 15.35
C GLU A 104 -17.85 -6.91 15.64
N SER A 105 -18.23 -8.19 15.56
CA SER A 105 -17.31 -9.32 15.79
C SER A 105 -16.15 -9.34 14.80
N LYS A 106 -16.45 -9.14 13.51
CA LYS A 106 -15.44 -9.07 12.44
C LYS A 106 -14.53 -7.87 12.62
N MET A 107 -15.10 -6.72 13.00
CA MET A 107 -14.34 -5.52 13.30
C MET A 107 -13.38 -5.74 14.48
N SER A 108 -13.90 -6.24 15.60
CA SER A 108 -13.11 -6.51 16.81
C SER A 108 -11.96 -7.48 16.52
N TRP A 109 -12.23 -8.55 15.77
CA TRP A 109 -11.21 -9.50 15.34
C TRP A 109 -10.12 -8.83 14.48
N ALA A 110 -10.50 -8.03 13.47
CA ALA A 110 -9.54 -7.34 12.61
C ALA A 110 -8.66 -6.34 13.38
N MET A 111 -9.24 -5.61 14.34
CA MET A 111 -8.49 -4.72 15.23
C MET A 111 -7.53 -5.48 16.15
N ALA A 112 -7.92 -6.65 16.64
CA ALA A 112 -7.04 -7.48 17.47
C ALA A 112 -5.86 -8.02 16.68
N GLN A 113 -6.10 -8.57 15.48
CA GLN A 113 -5.05 -9.15 14.63
C GLN A 113 -4.05 -8.11 14.11
N SER A 114 -4.51 -6.89 13.85
CA SER A 114 -3.64 -5.78 13.40
C SER A 114 -2.90 -5.07 14.53
N GLY A 115 -3.22 -5.36 15.79
CA GLY A 115 -2.75 -4.59 16.95
C GLY A 115 -3.40 -3.20 17.09
N ALA A 116 -4.39 -2.88 16.26
CA ALA A 116 -5.08 -1.59 16.28
C ALA A 116 -6.00 -1.43 17.49
N TYR A 117 -6.49 -2.51 18.10
CA TYR A 117 -7.47 -2.48 19.20
C TYR A 117 -7.00 -1.58 20.37
N GLY A 118 -5.80 -1.82 20.90
CA GLY A 118 -5.24 -1.03 22.00
C GLY A 118 -4.75 0.36 21.58
N PHE A 119 -4.45 0.58 20.30
CA PHE A 119 -4.13 1.91 19.79
C PHE A 119 -5.37 2.80 19.75
N ILE A 120 -6.46 2.28 19.21
CA ILE A 120 -7.73 3.02 19.05
C ILE A 120 -8.32 3.36 20.42
N GLY A 121 -8.31 2.42 21.38
CA GLY A 121 -8.81 2.68 22.74
C GLY A 121 -8.06 3.79 23.50
N ARG A 122 -6.82 4.13 23.09
CA ARG A 122 -6.05 5.24 23.66
C ARG A 122 -6.27 6.57 22.94
N LEU A 123 -7.00 6.57 21.82
CA LEU A 123 -7.32 7.81 21.13
C LEU A 123 -8.29 8.64 21.98
N PRO A 124 -8.18 9.98 21.96
CA PRO A 124 -9.18 10.83 22.58
C PRO A 124 -10.58 10.48 22.07
N LYS A 125 -11.61 10.60 22.92
CA LYS A 125 -13.02 10.30 22.58
C LYS A 125 -13.57 11.01 21.32
N LYS A 126 -12.81 11.93 20.72
CA LYS A 126 -13.17 12.60 19.47
C LYS A 126 -12.96 11.74 18.22
N HIS A 127 -12.40 10.53 18.30
CA HIS A 127 -12.10 9.66 17.15
C HIS A 127 -13.33 9.18 16.35
N ASP A 128 -14.53 9.36 16.93
CA ASP A 128 -15.82 9.17 16.26
C ASP A 128 -16.19 10.34 15.33
N LYS A 129 -15.34 11.36 15.20
CA LYS A 129 -15.57 12.47 14.27
C LYS A 129 -14.90 12.24 12.92
N PRO A 130 -15.50 12.70 11.80
CA PRO A 130 -14.98 12.47 10.45
C PRO A 130 -13.56 13.01 10.19
N GLU A 131 -13.11 14.05 10.89
CA GLU A 131 -11.77 14.60 10.69
C GLU A 131 -10.62 13.69 11.17
N TRP A 132 -10.92 12.60 11.87
CA TRP A 132 -9.89 11.81 12.56
C TRP A 132 -9.06 10.91 11.64
N GLY A 133 -9.61 10.39 10.56
CA GLY A 133 -8.80 9.66 9.57
C GLY A 133 -7.62 10.52 9.08
N GLN A 134 -7.90 11.73 8.62
CA GLN A 134 -6.85 12.65 8.16
C GLN A 134 -5.96 13.19 9.31
N THR A 135 -6.52 13.36 10.51
CA THR A 135 -5.75 13.77 11.70
C THR A 135 -4.71 12.72 12.09
N LEU A 136 -5.06 11.43 12.03
CA LEU A 136 -4.13 10.32 12.29
C LEU A 136 -2.99 10.28 11.28
N ARG A 137 -3.28 10.47 9.99
CA ARG A 137 -2.26 10.53 8.95
C ARG A 137 -1.24 11.65 9.22
N ARG A 138 -1.73 12.85 9.58
CA ARG A 138 -0.86 14.00 9.95
C ARG A 138 -0.02 13.75 11.21
N ARG A 139 -0.54 13.00 12.18
CA ARG A 139 0.23 12.64 13.39
C ARG A 139 1.34 11.63 13.09
N LYS A 140 1.09 10.64 12.23
CA LYS A 140 2.11 9.67 11.79
C LYS A 140 3.27 10.37 11.04
N ALA A 141 2.98 11.40 10.27
CA ALA A 141 4.00 12.22 9.61
C ALA A 141 4.92 12.98 10.60
N LYS A 142 4.49 13.19 11.85
CA LYS A 142 5.28 13.86 12.90
C LYS A 142 6.09 12.91 13.79
N THR A 143 5.77 11.62 13.81
CA THR A 143 6.44 10.63 14.68
C THR A 143 7.50 9.78 13.97
N GLY A 144 7.72 9.99 12.67
CA GLY A 144 8.81 9.36 11.90
C GLY A 144 10.14 10.08 12.06
N GLY A 145 10.79 9.94 13.22
CA GLY A 145 12.12 10.48 13.52
C GLY A 145 12.18 11.13 14.89
N SER A 146 13.08 10.69 15.74
CA SER A 146 13.25 11.19 17.11
C SER A 146 13.52 12.70 17.15
N GLN A 147 12.66 13.46 17.80
CA GLN A 147 13.11 14.47 18.76
C GLN A 147 11.96 14.82 19.72
N SER A 148 12.27 14.60 20.99
CA SER A 148 11.64 15.20 22.17
C SER A 148 11.15 16.62 21.92
N ASP A 149 9.96 16.91 22.45
CA ASP A 149 9.47 18.24 22.81
C ASP A 149 9.63 19.34 21.76
N CYS A 150 8.55 19.73 21.09
CA CYS A 150 8.40 21.10 20.60
C CYS A 150 6.93 21.41 20.33
N GLU A 151 6.24 21.88 21.38
CA GLU A 151 5.16 22.84 21.23
C GLU A 151 5.75 24.14 20.68
N GLY A 152 5.23 24.63 19.54
CA GLY A 152 5.50 25.98 19.04
C GLY A 152 6.83 26.17 18.30
N CYS A 153 6.86 25.88 17.00
CA CYS A 153 7.78 26.56 16.07
C CYS A 153 7.13 26.71 14.70
N THR A 154 6.80 27.96 14.37
CA THR A 154 6.35 28.43 13.06
C THR A 154 7.61 28.56 12.19
N HIS A 155 7.69 27.80 11.09
CA HIS A 155 8.83 27.69 10.15
C HIS A 155 9.90 26.65 10.51
N CYS A 156 9.88 25.53 9.78
CA CYS A 156 11.07 24.74 9.53
C CYS A 156 11.02 24.18 8.10
N HIS A 157 11.84 24.77 7.22
CA HIS A 157 12.16 24.24 5.89
C HIS A 157 13.20 23.13 6.06
N PHE A 158 12.94 21.92 5.55
CA PHE A 158 13.89 20.90 5.04
C PHE A 158 13.00 19.70 4.65
N GLY A 159 13.10 19.02 3.51
CA GLY A 159 14.27 18.70 2.73
C GLY A 159 14.55 17.20 2.84
N ARG A 160 13.90 16.42 1.94
CA ARG A 160 14.38 15.13 1.37
C ARG A 160 14.26 13.80 2.16
N SER A 161 13.68 12.84 1.42
CA SER A 161 14.02 11.41 1.23
C SER A 161 13.61 10.29 2.21
N HIS A 162 12.92 9.32 1.61
CA HIS A 162 12.84 7.87 1.87
C HIS A 162 11.98 7.35 3.00
N ILE A 163 11.33 6.20 2.72
CA ILE A 163 11.30 5.04 3.63
C ILE A 163 10.78 3.70 3.08
N GLY A 164 10.42 3.49 1.81
CA GLY A 164 10.26 2.09 1.35
C GLY A 164 9.06 1.33 1.95
N ILE A 165 8.72 0.25 1.25
CA ILE A 165 7.60 -0.66 1.51
C ILE A 165 8.21 -2.01 1.82
#